data_AF-A0A934QJ56-F1
#
_entry.id   AF-A0A934QJ56-F1
#
_cell.length_a   1.000
_cell.length_b   1.000
_cell.length_c   1.000
_cell.angle_alpha   90.00
_cell.angle_beta   90.00
_cell.angle_gamma   90.00
#
_symmetry.space_group_name_H-M   'P 1'
#
loop_
_entity.id
_entity.type
_entity.pdbx_description
1 polymer ?
#
loop_
_entity_poly.entity_id
_entity_poly.type
_entity_poly.pdbx_seq_one_letter_code
_entity_poly.pdbx_strand_id
1 'polypeptide(L)'
;MPIKNTLLATAMLVGLVAAPAAAETIEVKMLNKSETGDFMAYEPASVSIEPGDTVHFTVVDKGHNAQSVDGMIPKEAEGFGGQINEEFEVTFEVEGTYVYKCLPHVYSGMVGVVKVGDASKNLDEVRKKVSDLPNLARKRLKPLLAAEGS
;
A
#
# COMPACT_ATOMS: atom_id res chain seq x y z
N MET A 1 56.09 38.55 -28.33
CA MET A 1 56.13 38.19 -26.89
C MET A 1 54.71 37.76 -26.51
N PRO A 2 54.41 36.45 -26.35
CA PRO A 2 53.04 35.98 -26.14
C PRO A 2 52.73 35.85 -24.64
N ILE A 3 51.69 36.54 -24.17
CA ILE A 3 51.10 36.30 -22.85
C ILE A 3 49.93 35.33 -23.08
N LYS A 4 50.10 34.07 -22.65
CA LYS A 4 49.04 33.06 -22.65
C LYS A 4 48.26 33.22 -21.34
N ASN A 5 47.04 33.73 -21.39
CA ASN A 5 46.14 33.74 -20.24
C ASN A 5 45.54 32.33 -20.08
N THR A 6 46.08 31.55 -19.17
CA THR A 6 45.46 30.33 -18.68
C THR A 6 44.46 30.69 -17.60
N LEU A 7 43.17 30.79 -17.97
CA LEU A 7 42.08 30.85 -16.99
C LEU A 7 41.78 29.42 -16.52
N LEU A 8 42.12 29.12 -15.27
CA LEU A 8 41.68 27.91 -14.57
C LEU A 8 40.16 27.98 -14.39
N ALA A 9 39.43 27.01 -14.96
CA ALA A 9 38.03 26.79 -14.66
C ALA A 9 37.92 25.95 -13.37
N THR A 10 37.51 26.56 -12.27
CA THR A 10 37.20 25.84 -11.03
C THR A 10 35.82 25.20 -11.18
N ALA A 11 35.77 23.89 -11.45
CA ALA A 11 34.54 23.13 -11.40
C ALA A 11 34.13 22.92 -9.93
N MET A 12 33.12 23.66 -9.48
CA MET A 12 32.52 23.45 -8.16
C MET A 12 31.54 22.27 -8.27
N LEU A 13 31.99 21.09 -7.83
CA LEU A 13 31.13 19.91 -7.71
C LEU A 13 30.20 20.14 -6.50
N VAL A 14 28.95 20.52 -6.74
CA VAL A 14 27.92 20.54 -5.69
C VAL A 14 27.51 19.08 -5.46
N GLY A 15 27.98 18.49 -4.36
CA GLY A 15 27.55 17.16 -3.94
C GLY A 15 26.09 17.19 -3.52
N LEU A 16 25.25 16.40 -4.20
CA LEU A 16 23.86 16.21 -3.83
C LEU A 16 23.82 15.34 -2.57
N VAL A 17 23.53 15.96 -1.42
CA VAL A 17 23.30 15.23 -0.17
C VAL A 17 21.88 14.68 -0.23
N ALA A 18 21.72 13.36 -0.40
CA ALA A 18 20.42 12.72 -0.26
C ALA A 18 20.02 12.77 1.23
N ALA A 19 18.94 13.50 1.54
CA ALA A 19 18.33 13.43 2.86
C ALA A 19 17.69 12.04 3.06
N PRO A 20 17.71 11.47 4.27
CA PRO A 20 16.97 10.23 4.53
C PRO A 20 15.48 10.46 4.29
N ALA A 21 14.84 9.55 3.56
CA ALA A 21 13.39 9.51 3.47
C ALA A 21 12.84 9.23 4.88
N ALA A 22 11.92 10.07 5.36
CA ALA A 22 11.22 9.83 6.61
C ALA A 22 10.10 8.83 6.36
N ALA A 23 9.93 7.84 7.24
CA ALA A 23 8.79 6.93 7.20
C ALA A 23 7.48 7.73 7.29
N GLU A 24 6.61 7.53 6.31
CA GLU A 24 5.30 8.17 6.23
C GLU A 24 4.25 7.30 6.93
N THR A 25 3.21 7.93 7.49
CA THR A 25 2.01 7.24 7.99
C THR A 25 0.82 7.63 7.11
N ILE A 26 0.24 6.64 6.44
CA ILE A 26 -0.94 6.82 5.59
C ILE A 26 -2.18 6.33 6.32
N GLU A 27 -3.24 7.14 6.31
CA GLU A 27 -4.53 6.75 6.86
C GLU A 27 -5.35 5.93 5.85
N VAL A 28 -5.92 4.82 6.32
CA VAL A 28 -6.95 4.05 5.62
C VAL A 28 -8.21 3.99 6.49
N LYS A 29 -9.29 4.60 6.00
CA LYS A 29 -10.57 4.70 6.71
C LYS A 29 -11.44 3.48 6.46
N MET A 30 -12.15 3.04 7.48
CA MET A 30 -13.14 1.96 7.41
C MET A 30 -14.57 2.53 7.43
N LEU A 31 -15.30 2.33 6.33
CA LEU A 31 -16.55 3.05 6.05
C LEU A 31 -17.70 2.12 5.68
N ASN A 32 -18.91 2.49 6.10
CA ASN A 32 -20.16 1.92 5.61
C ASN A 32 -20.42 2.28 4.15
N LYS A 33 -19.97 3.47 3.72
CA LYS A 33 -20.08 3.98 2.34
C LYS A 33 -18.90 4.91 2.02
N SER A 34 -18.18 4.63 0.93
CA SER A 34 -17.10 5.51 0.43
C SER A 34 -17.66 6.79 -0.20
N GLU A 35 -16.77 7.77 -0.42
CA GLU A 35 -17.10 8.99 -1.19
C GLU A 35 -17.59 8.67 -2.61
N THR A 36 -17.06 7.60 -3.22
CA THR A 36 -17.48 7.11 -4.55
C THR A 36 -18.77 6.30 -4.54
N GLY A 37 -19.36 6.07 -3.36
CA GLY A 37 -20.66 5.42 -3.18
C GLY A 37 -20.63 3.91 -2.99
N ASP A 38 -19.44 3.30 -2.88
CA ASP A 38 -19.29 1.88 -2.59
C ASP A 38 -19.66 1.58 -1.13
N PHE A 39 -20.59 0.65 -0.91
CA PHE A 39 -20.88 0.17 0.44
C PHE A 39 -19.77 -0.75 0.96
N MET A 40 -19.51 -0.68 2.26
CA MET A 40 -18.51 -1.50 2.97
C MET A 40 -17.14 -1.41 2.29
N ALA A 41 -16.46 -0.29 2.51
CA ALA A 41 -15.26 0.07 1.76
C ALA A 41 -14.14 0.57 2.68
N TYR A 42 -12.91 0.38 2.21
CA TYR A 42 -11.77 1.11 2.71
C TYR A 42 -11.56 2.36 1.86
N GLU A 43 -11.09 3.45 2.47
CA GLU A 43 -10.77 4.68 1.76
C GLU A 43 -9.44 5.28 2.25
N PRO A 44 -8.43 5.37 1.38
CA PRO A 44 -8.38 4.80 0.03
C PRO A 44 -8.39 3.26 0.06
N ALA A 45 -8.95 2.63 -0.99
CA ALA A 45 -8.97 1.17 -1.11
C ALA A 45 -7.62 0.56 -1.54
N SER A 46 -6.73 1.40 -2.08
CA SER A 46 -5.36 1.02 -2.44
C SER A 46 -4.41 2.15 -2.03
N VAL A 47 -3.29 1.80 -1.43
CA VAL A 47 -2.19 2.73 -1.14
C VAL A 47 -0.89 2.18 -1.72
N SER A 48 -0.01 3.07 -2.16
CA SER A 48 1.36 2.75 -2.56
C SER A 48 2.30 3.44 -1.59
N ILE A 49 3.18 2.67 -0.96
CA ILE A 49 4.09 3.10 0.11
C ILE A 49 5.49 2.54 -0.12
N GLU A 50 6.49 3.11 0.52
CA GLU A 50 7.85 2.58 0.52
C GLU A 50 8.09 1.63 1.71
N PRO A 51 9.08 0.72 1.64
CA PRO A 51 9.49 -0.05 2.80
C PRO A 51 9.82 0.83 4.01
N GLY A 52 9.23 0.52 5.16
CA GLY A 52 9.35 1.26 6.42
C GLY A 52 8.18 2.22 6.68
N ASP A 53 7.30 2.46 5.70
CA ASP A 53 6.10 3.26 5.90
C ASP A 53 5.03 2.49 6.69
N THR A 54 4.11 3.25 7.28
CA THR A 54 3.04 2.74 8.14
C THR A 54 1.67 3.04 7.56
N VAL A 55 0.74 2.09 7.68
CA VAL A 55 -0.70 2.33 7.45
C VAL A 55 -1.42 2.35 8.78
N HIS A 56 -2.13 3.44 9.06
CA HIS A 56 -3.06 3.56 10.17
C HIS A 56 -4.49 3.24 9.71
N PHE A 57 -5.06 2.16 10.23
CA PHE A 57 -6.44 1.76 9.94
C PHE A 57 -7.41 2.45 10.91
N THR A 58 -8.11 3.49 10.43
CA THR A 58 -9.01 4.33 11.24
C THR A 58 -10.45 3.82 11.17
N VAL A 59 -11.14 3.76 12.31
CA VAL A 59 -12.55 3.35 12.41
C VAL A 59 -13.43 4.59 12.29
N VAL A 60 -13.87 4.91 11.07
CA VAL A 60 -14.83 6.01 10.85
C VAL A 60 -16.25 5.55 11.16
N ASP A 61 -16.61 4.37 10.66
CA ASP A 61 -17.87 3.71 10.96
C ASP A 61 -17.64 2.44 11.80
N LYS A 62 -18.56 2.13 12.71
CA LYS A 62 -18.48 0.89 13.50
C LYS A 62 -18.87 -0.34 12.67
N GLY A 63 -18.28 -1.48 13.02
CA GLY A 63 -18.56 -2.80 12.43
C GLY A 63 -17.45 -3.32 11.52
N HIS A 64 -16.33 -2.61 11.42
CA HIS A 64 -15.24 -2.95 10.52
C HIS A 64 -13.99 -3.41 11.26
N ASN A 65 -13.17 -4.19 10.57
CA ASN A 65 -11.77 -4.41 10.89
C ASN A 65 -10.93 -4.42 9.60
N ALA A 66 -9.62 -4.61 9.75
CA ALA A 66 -8.73 -4.98 8.66
C ALA A 66 -7.89 -6.18 9.08
N GLN A 67 -7.69 -7.12 8.16
CA GLN A 67 -6.84 -8.29 8.34
C GLN A 67 -6.21 -8.71 7.01
N SER A 68 -4.93 -9.06 7.00
CA SER A 68 -4.26 -9.66 5.85
C SER A 68 -4.97 -10.93 5.37
N VAL A 69 -4.95 -11.18 4.07
CA VAL A 69 -5.51 -12.40 3.47
C VAL A 69 -4.42 -13.46 3.29
N ASP A 70 -4.66 -14.65 3.83
CA ASP A 70 -3.68 -15.74 3.85
C ASP A 70 -3.12 -16.11 2.46
N GLY A 71 -1.81 -15.91 2.32
CA GLY A 71 -1.06 -16.11 1.08
C GLY A 71 -1.42 -15.14 -0.06
N MET A 72 -1.96 -13.97 0.28
CA MET A 72 -2.04 -12.80 -0.60
C MET A 72 -1.21 -11.62 -0.03
N ILE A 73 -0.14 -11.95 0.70
CA ILE A 73 0.92 -11.05 1.19
C ILE A 73 2.29 -11.66 0.82
N PRO A 74 3.41 -10.92 0.89
CA PRO A 74 4.75 -11.50 0.70
C PRO A 74 5.01 -12.64 1.68
N LYS A 75 5.74 -13.67 1.28
CA LYS A 75 5.95 -14.87 2.12
C LYS A 75 6.80 -14.59 3.35
N GLU A 76 7.66 -13.59 3.25
CA GLU A 76 8.58 -13.14 4.27
C GLU A 76 7.93 -12.15 5.24
N ALA A 77 6.71 -11.67 4.92
CA ALA A 77 5.99 -10.72 5.75
C ALA A 77 5.14 -11.43 6.81
N GLU A 78 5.02 -10.80 7.98
CA GLU A 78 4.07 -11.22 9.00
C GLU A 78 2.65 -10.82 8.60
N GLY A 79 1.68 -11.68 8.91
CA GLY A 79 0.26 -11.33 8.79
C GLY A 79 -0.15 -10.30 9.84
N PHE A 80 -1.15 -9.49 9.52
CA PHE A 80 -1.65 -8.45 10.43
C PHE A 80 -3.17 -8.51 10.55
N GLY A 81 -3.70 -7.97 11.65
CA GLY A 81 -5.12 -7.68 11.74
C GLY A 81 -5.55 -7.13 13.09
N GLY A 82 -6.56 -6.24 13.05
CA GLY A 82 -7.23 -5.68 14.21
C GLY A 82 -8.56 -6.37 14.50
N GLN A 83 -9.04 -6.23 15.73
CA GLN A 83 -10.38 -6.59 16.16
C GLN A 83 -11.43 -5.65 15.52
N ILE A 84 -12.71 -6.03 15.64
CA ILE A 84 -13.81 -5.18 15.19
C ILE A 84 -13.84 -3.88 16.00
N ASN A 85 -13.85 -2.75 15.30
CA ASN A 85 -13.74 -1.39 15.86
C ASN A 85 -12.40 -1.07 16.53
N GLU A 86 -11.35 -1.83 16.22
CA GLU A 86 -9.99 -1.48 16.64
C GLU A 86 -9.32 -0.60 15.58
N GLU A 87 -8.79 0.53 16.03
CA GLU A 87 -7.80 1.30 15.28
C GLU A 87 -6.42 0.75 15.57
N PHE A 88 -5.61 0.57 14.54
CA PHE A 88 -4.27 0.01 14.67
C PHE A 88 -3.38 0.42 13.51
N GLU A 89 -2.08 0.35 13.74
CA GLU A 89 -1.05 0.68 12.77
C GLU A 89 -0.27 -0.57 12.36
N VAL A 90 0.17 -0.61 11.11
CA VAL A 90 1.06 -1.65 10.58
C VAL A 90 2.17 -0.98 9.80
N THR A 91 3.42 -1.22 10.21
CA THR A 91 4.61 -0.84 9.45
C THR A 91 4.97 -1.94 8.45
N PHE A 92 5.22 -1.56 7.20
CA PHE A 92 5.45 -2.49 6.10
C PHE A 92 6.91 -2.48 5.66
N GLU A 93 7.64 -3.53 5.99
CA GLU A 93 9.08 -3.63 5.71
C GLU A 93 9.40 -4.42 4.43
N VAL A 94 8.53 -5.36 4.03
CA VAL A 94 8.80 -6.27 2.92
C VAL A 94 8.11 -5.76 1.67
N GLU A 95 8.88 -5.58 0.59
CA GLU A 95 8.32 -5.20 -0.71
C GLU A 95 7.33 -6.24 -1.25
N GLY A 96 6.26 -5.75 -1.85
CA GLY A 96 5.26 -6.59 -2.50
C GLY A 96 3.83 -6.06 -2.34
N THR A 97 2.89 -6.87 -2.80
CA THR A 97 1.46 -6.62 -2.71
C THR A 97 0.88 -7.30 -1.46
N TYR A 98 0.16 -6.53 -0.65
CA TYR A 98 -0.56 -7.00 0.53
C TYR A 98 -2.05 -6.80 0.33
N VAL A 99 -2.80 -7.89 0.24
CA VAL A 99 -4.26 -7.84 0.21
C VAL A 99 -4.80 -8.04 1.61
N TYR A 100 -5.74 -7.18 2.00
CA TYR A 100 -6.44 -7.26 3.26
C TYR A 100 -7.96 -7.21 3.08
N LYS A 101 -8.68 -7.70 4.08
CA LYS A 101 -10.14 -7.82 4.08
C LYS A 101 -10.72 -7.37 5.42
N CYS A 102 -11.99 -6.98 5.38
CA CYS A 102 -12.82 -6.89 6.58
C CYS A 102 -13.55 -8.21 6.75
N LEU A 103 -13.35 -8.90 7.87
CA LEU A 103 -13.92 -10.22 8.13
C LEU A 103 -15.45 -10.28 7.96
N PRO A 104 -16.25 -9.41 8.61
CA PRO A 104 -17.71 -9.46 8.46
C PRO A 104 -18.19 -9.02 7.07
N HIS A 105 -17.39 -8.28 6.31
CA HIS A 105 -17.82 -7.60 5.08
C HIS A 105 -17.09 -8.04 3.80
N VAL A 106 -16.28 -9.09 3.86
CA VAL A 106 -15.58 -9.62 2.67
C VAL A 106 -16.57 -10.10 1.61
N TYR A 107 -17.72 -10.65 1.99
CA TYR A 107 -18.79 -11.02 1.04
C TYR A 107 -19.45 -9.80 0.40
N SER A 108 -19.47 -8.67 1.10
CA SER A 108 -19.88 -7.35 0.59
C SER A 108 -18.77 -6.65 -0.20
N GLY A 109 -17.62 -7.30 -0.39
CA GLY A 109 -16.51 -6.80 -1.19
C GLY A 109 -15.60 -5.80 -0.48
N MET A 110 -15.57 -5.80 0.85
CA MET A 110 -14.67 -4.94 1.61
C MET A 110 -13.27 -5.56 1.66
N VAL A 111 -12.46 -5.18 0.67
CA VAL A 111 -11.07 -5.58 0.47
C VAL A 111 -10.25 -4.36 0.05
N GLY A 112 -8.95 -4.37 0.38
CA GLY A 112 -8.03 -3.32 -0.02
C GLY A 112 -6.63 -3.88 -0.32
N VAL A 113 -5.76 -3.00 -0.81
CA VAL A 113 -4.39 -3.33 -1.21
C VAL A 113 -3.40 -2.33 -0.63
N VAL A 114 -2.30 -2.82 -0.06
CA VAL A 114 -1.09 -2.02 0.18
C VAL A 114 -0.03 -2.50 -0.80
N LYS A 115 0.53 -1.59 -1.60
CA LYS A 115 1.61 -1.83 -2.55
C LYS A 115 2.89 -1.25 -1.95
N VAL A 116 3.82 -2.11 -1.53
CA VAL A 116 5.06 -1.71 -0.83
C VAL A 116 6.24 -1.82 -1.79
N GLY A 117 6.90 -0.71 -2.09
CA GLY A 117 8.02 -0.65 -3.04
C GLY A 117 7.69 -1.38 -4.36
N ASP A 118 8.52 -2.35 -4.76
CA ASP A 118 8.20 -3.25 -5.86
C ASP A 118 7.06 -4.23 -5.54
N ALA A 119 5.82 -3.78 -5.79
CA ALA A 119 4.61 -4.57 -5.60
C ALA A 119 4.53 -5.83 -6.50
N SER A 120 5.35 -5.93 -7.55
CA SER A 120 5.29 -7.03 -8.51
C SER A 120 5.86 -8.34 -7.97
N LYS A 121 6.68 -8.29 -6.90
CA LYS A 121 7.41 -9.43 -6.33
C LYS A 121 6.58 -10.66 -5.98
N ASN A 122 5.31 -10.48 -5.63
CA ASN A 122 4.38 -11.58 -5.31
C ASN A 122 3.02 -11.43 -6.03
N LEU A 123 2.94 -10.56 -7.04
CA LEU A 123 1.66 -10.18 -7.65
C LEU A 123 1.02 -11.34 -8.41
N ASP A 124 1.83 -12.22 -9.00
CA ASP A 124 1.33 -13.40 -9.70
C ASP A 124 0.75 -14.45 -8.74
N GLU A 125 1.36 -14.64 -7.57
CA GLU A 125 0.83 -15.46 -6.48
C GLU A 125 -0.51 -14.89 -5.98
N VAL A 126 -0.57 -13.58 -5.75
CA VAL A 126 -1.79 -12.89 -5.34
C VAL A 126 -2.89 -13.11 -6.39
N ARG A 127 -2.59 -12.91 -7.68
CA ARG A 127 -3.56 -13.07 -8.78
C ARG A 127 -4.13 -14.48 -8.87
N LYS A 128 -3.33 -15.52 -8.64
CA LYS A 128 -3.78 -16.92 -8.62
C LYS A 128 -4.80 -17.19 -7.51
N LYS A 129 -4.70 -16.48 -6.38
CA LYS A 129 -5.61 -16.64 -5.24
C LYS A 129 -6.86 -15.75 -5.30
N VAL A 130 -6.93 -14.80 -6.22
CA VAL A 130 -8.12 -13.93 -6.35
C VAL A 130 -9.39 -14.76 -6.53
N SER A 131 -9.33 -15.92 -7.20
CA SER A 131 -10.49 -16.80 -7.36
C SER A 131 -11.12 -17.27 -6.05
N ASP A 132 -10.36 -17.31 -4.97
CA ASP A 132 -10.73 -17.88 -3.67
C ASP A 132 -11.59 -16.92 -2.83
N LEU A 133 -11.65 -15.64 -3.24
CA LEU A 133 -12.46 -14.62 -2.57
C LEU A 133 -13.93 -14.65 -3.05
N PRO A 134 -14.88 -14.12 -2.24
CA PRO A 134 -16.26 -13.94 -2.66
C PRO A 134 -16.42 -13.10 -3.93
N ASN A 135 -17.49 -13.33 -4.70
CA ASN A 135 -17.74 -12.69 -6.00
C ASN A 135 -17.48 -11.17 -6.03
N LEU A 136 -18.04 -10.43 -5.09
CA LEU A 136 -17.91 -8.97 -5.06
C LEU A 136 -16.51 -8.52 -4.64
N ALA A 137 -15.88 -9.20 -3.66
CA ALA A 137 -14.48 -8.96 -3.31
C ALA A 137 -13.56 -9.16 -4.51
N ARG A 138 -13.75 -10.22 -5.31
CA ARG A 138 -12.97 -10.42 -6.54
C ARG A 138 -13.15 -9.28 -7.53
N LYS A 139 -14.39 -8.84 -7.72
CA LYS A 139 -14.73 -7.76 -8.65
C LYS A 139 -14.06 -6.45 -8.23
N ARG A 140 -14.04 -6.14 -6.93
CA ARG A 140 -13.42 -4.93 -6.38
C ARG A 140 -11.89 -5.02 -6.28
N LEU A 141 -11.33 -6.19 -5.99
CA LEU A 141 -9.89 -6.37 -5.87
C LEU A 141 -9.15 -6.32 -7.22
N LYS A 142 -9.71 -6.93 -8.27
CA LYS A 142 -9.08 -6.99 -9.60
C LYS A 142 -8.55 -5.64 -10.12
N PRO A 143 -9.32 -4.53 -10.11
CA PRO A 143 -8.81 -3.23 -10.54
C PRO A 143 -7.70 -2.69 -9.62
N LEU A 144 -7.70 -2.98 -8.32
CA LEU A 144 -6.66 -2.54 -7.38
C LEU A 144 -5.31 -3.23 -7.64
N LEU A 145 -5.33 -4.45 -8.20
CA LEU A 145 -4.15 -5.24 -8.59
C LEU A 145 -3.62 -4.92 -10.00
N ALA A 146 -4.25 -3.98 -10.71
CA ALA A 146 -3.67 -3.44 -11.93
C ALA A 146 -2.44 -2.60 -11.58
N ALA A 147 -1.44 -2.62 -12.46
CA ALA A 147 -0.27 -1.77 -12.30
C ALA A 147 -0.73 -0.30 -12.35
N GLU A 148 -0.21 0.52 -11.43
CA GLU A 148 -0.33 1.97 -11.56
C GLU A 148 0.51 2.39 -12.78
N GLY A 149 -0.11 3.04 -13.77
CA GLY A 149 0.60 3.63 -14.92
C GLY A 149 1.04 2.66 -16.02
N SER A 150 0.29 2.65 -17.13
CA SER A 150 0.88 2.64 -18.48
C SER A 150 0.72 4.03 -19.07
#